data_AF-A0A833LKA5-F1
#
_entry.id   AF-A0A833LKA5-F1
#
_cell.length_a   1.000
_cell.length_b   1.000
_cell.length_c   1.000
_cell.angle_alpha   90.00
_cell.angle_beta   90.00
_cell.angle_gamma   90.00
#
_symmetry.space_group_name_H-M   'P 1'
#
loop_
_entity.id
_entity.type
_entity.pdbx_description
1 polymer ?
#
loop_
_entity_poly.entity_id
_entity_poly.type
_entity_poly.pdbx_seq_one_letter_code
_entity_poly.pdbx_strand_id
1 'polypeptide(L)'
;MLARLSIRDIVLIDRLDLDFANGLAVLTGETGAGKSILLDAFALALGARGDATLVRQGAEQGQVTAMFELPADHPAWTLLKDNGIDAEDALILRRVQFADGKTRAFINDQPVSVQALRALGAALVEIHGQHDDRALVDAATHRRLLDAFGGLETEAAEVERLWEARRAAMEAVEAHRVEVEHARREADYLRHAVEELSQLAPEQGEETALAERRAAMMQAEKIAEDLKDAHEAVVGHASPVPALGAAIRRLERRQAQAPALVEPAVKALDAALTAIEEARAHLDAALQAANYDPAELERIEERLFALRAAGRKFNSAVDNLAALAKKYAADLALIDAGAECLSQLENAAAEAETRYRTAAGKLSAARRKAAANLDK
;
A
#
# COMPACT_ATOMS: atom_id res chain seq x y z
N MET A 1 15.24 44.83 21.98
CA MET A 1 14.98 46.23 21.56
C MET A 1 15.59 46.43 20.18
N LEU A 2 14.93 47.17 19.28
CA LEU A 2 15.52 47.59 18.01
C LEU A 2 16.64 48.59 18.32
N ALA A 3 17.88 48.26 17.96
CA ALA A 3 19.06 49.09 18.22
C ALA A 3 19.42 49.97 17.02
N ARG A 4 19.34 49.41 15.80
CA ARG A 4 19.69 50.13 14.57
C ARG A 4 18.81 49.74 13.39
N LEU A 5 18.48 50.72 12.55
CA LEU A 5 17.83 50.52 11.25
C LEU A 5 18.65 51.20 10.15
N SER A 6 19.09 50.41 9.17
CA SER A 6 19.82 50.87 8.00
C SER A 6 19.01 50.59 6.74
N ILE A 7 18.69 51.62 5.97
CA ILE A 7 17.93 51.54 4.72
C ILE A 7 18.82 52.07 3.58
N ARG A 8 18.83 51.36 2.45
CA ARG A 8 19.49 51.77 1.21
C ARG A 8 18.55 51.56 0.02
N ASP A 9 18.45 52.56 -0.84
CA ASP A 9 17.75 52.50 -2.13
C ASP A 9 16.27 52.03 -2.05
N ILE A 10 15.53 52.50 -1.04
CA ILE A 10 14.11 52.21 -0.85
C ILE A 10 13.28 53.48 -1.12
N VAL A 11 12.39 53.43 -2.12
CA VAL A 11 11.47 54.52 -2.51
C VAL A 11 12.20 55.86 -2.70
N LEU A 12 12.14 56.78 -1.73
CA LEU A 12 12.82 58.09 -1.76
C LEU A 12 14.14 58.12 -0.97
N ILE A 13 14.46 57.05 -0.24
CA ILE A 13 15.64 56.93 0.61
C ILE A 13 16.79 56.36 -0.23
N ASP A 14 17.83 57.16 -0.46
CA ASP A 14 19.11 56.70 -1.00
C ASP A 14 19.88 55.98 0.12
N ARG A 15 20.14 56.70 1.22
CA ARG A 15 20.80 56.17 2.40
C ARG A 15 20.22 56.75 3.68
N LEU A 16 19.89 55.87 4.62
CA LEU A 16 19.46 56.23 5.98
C LEU A 16 20.04 55.25 6.99
N ASP A 17 20.65 55.78 8.04
CA ASP A 17 21.14 55.02 9.20
C ASP A 17 20.54 55.66 10.46
N LEU A 18 19.78 54.89 11.23
CA LEU A 18 19.11 55.34 12.46
C LEU A 18 19.53 54.45 13.63
N ASP A 19 19.96 55.07 14.72
CA ASP A 19 20.21 54.43 16.00
C ASP A 19 19.06 54.75 16.97
N PHE A 20 18.55 53.74 17.66
CA PHE A 20 17.42 53.85 18.58
C PHE A 20 17.88 53.68 20.03
N ALA A 21 17.35 54.52 20.92
CA ALA A 21 17.56 54.41 22.36
C ALA A 21 16.33 53.79 23.03
N ASN A 22 16.54 53.12 24.17
CA ASN A 22 15.47 52.51 24.97
C ASN A 22 14.38 53.50 25.36
N GLY A 23 13.12 53.09 25.25
CA GLY A 23 11.95 53.88 25.62
C GLY A 23 11.15 54.39 24.42
N LEU A 24 10.57 55.58 24.54
CA LEU A 24 9.70 56.16 23.52
C LEU A 24 10.51 56.93 22.47
N ALA A 25 10.52 56.43 21.24
CA ALA A 25 11.03 57.15 20.08
C ALA A 25 9.88 57.81 19.31
N VAL A 26 9.93 59.13 19.12
CA VAL A 26 8.92 59.89 18.38
C VAL A 26 9.55 60.43 17.09
N LEU A 27 9.00 60.03 15.94
CA LEU A 27 9.41 60.57 14.64
C LEU A 27 8.45 61.68 14.21
N THR A 28 8.99 62.87 13.95
CA THR A 28 8.25 64.07 13.50
C THR A 28 8.78 64.55 12.15
N GLY A 29 7.96 65.26 11.35
CA GLY A 29 8.37 65.83 10.07
C GLY A 29 7.25 66.65 9.40
N GLU A 30 7.55 67.28 8.26
CA GLU A 30 6.61 68.15 7.53
C GLU A 30 5.55 67.39 6.73
N THR A 31 5.86 66.18 6.24
CA THR A 31 4.94 65.35 5.43
C THR A 31 4.86 63.92 5.98
N GLY A 32 3.68 63.30 5.88
CA GLY A 32 3.47 61.91 6.34
C GLY A 32 4.19 60.84 5.52
N ALA A 33 4.67 61.19 4.32
CA ALA A 33 5.30 60.24 3.39
C ALA A 33 6.59 59.62 3.93
N GLY A 34 7.45 60.41 4.61
CA GLY A 34 8.71 59.89 5.15
C GLY A 34 8.51 58.87 6.27
N LYS A 35 7.48 59.06 7.11
CA LYS A 35 7.12 58.12 8.17
C LYS A 35 6.60 56.80 7.59
N SER A 36 5.70 56.87 6.60
CA SER A 36 5.16 55.66 5.97
C SER A 36 6.25 54.86 5.27
N ILE A 37 7.13 55.51 4.50
CA ILE A 37 8.25 54.83 3.83
C ILE A 37 9.18 54.13 4.84
N LEU A 38 9.46 54.76 5.98
CA LEU A 38 10.28 54.16 7.03
C LEU A 38 9.60 52.92 7.65
N LEU A 39 8.30 53.00 7.93
CA LEU A 39 7.53 51.87 8.46
C LEU A 39 7.42 50.72 7.45
N ASP A 40 7.21 51.02 6.17
CA ASP A 40 7.15 50.02 5.11
C ASP A 40 8.51 49.32 4.94
N ALA A 41 9.60 50.09 4.97
CA ALA A 41 10.96 49.55 4.94
C ALA A 41 11.26 48.67 6.16
N PHE A 42 10.81 49.09 7.35
CA PHE A 42 10.99 48.30 8.56
C PHE A 42 10.14 47.01 8.56
N ALA A 43 8.87 47.08 8.13
CA ALA A 43 8.02 45.92 7.94
C ALA A 43 8.64 44.93 6.93
N LEU A 44 9.25 45.43 5.86
CA LEU A 44 9.98 44.62 4.88
C LEU A 44 11.16 43.86 5.54
N ALA A 45 11.91 44.49 6.45
CA ALA A 45 12.96 43.81 7.23
C ALA A 45 12.43 42.71 8.15
N LEU A 46 11.18 42.82 8.60
CA LEU A 46 10.48 41.85 9.44
C LEU A 46 9.76 40.75 8.65
N GLY A 47 9.97 40.68 7.32
CA GLY A 47 9.40 39.63 6.47
C GLY A 47 8.01 39.94 5.91
N ALA A 48 7.59 41.21 5.91
CA ALA A 48 6.43 41.64 5.14
C ALA A 48 6.65 41.43 3.63
N ARG A 49 5.55 41.47 2.87
CA ARG A 49 5.60 41.28 1.42
C ARG A 49 6.34 42.45 0.78
N GLY A 50 7.43 42.14 0.07
CA GLY A 50 8.13 43.11 -0.77
C GLY A 50 7.49 43.19 -2.16
N ASP A 51 7.57 44.37 -2.75
CA ASP A 51 7.21 44.65 -4.14
C ASP A 51 8.39 45.38 -4.81
N ALA A 52 8.57 45.19 -6.12
CA ALA A 52 9.57 45.88 -6.92
C ALA A 52 9.38 47.41 -6.89
N THR A 53 8.15 47.87 -6.68
CA THR A 53 7.81 49.29 -6.50
C THR A 53 8.47 49.95 -5.28
N LEU A 54 8.95 49.15 -4.32
CA LEU A 54 9.70 49.64 -3.14
C LEU A 54 11.15 49.98 -3.49
N VAL A 55 11.70 49.49 -4.60
CA VAL A 55 13.07 49.79 -5.02
C VAL A 55 13.11 51.20 -5.62
N ARG A 56 14.07 52.01 -5.18
CA ARG A 56 14.27 53.38 -5.69
C ARG A 56 14.44 53.37 -7.21
N GLN A 57 13.81 54.33 -7.90
CA GLN A 57 13.95 54.45 -9.35
C GLN A 57 15.42 54.64 -9.75
N GLY A 58 15.90 53.80 -10.66
CA GLY A 58 17.29 53.80 -11.13
C GLY A 58 18.25 52.92 -10.33
N ALA A 59 17.81 52.30 -9.24
CA ALA A 59 18.59 51.31 -8.49
C ALA A 59 18.28 49.87 -8.93
N GLU A 60 19.29 48.99 -8.90
CA GLU A 60 19.12 47.57 -9.23
C GLU A 60 18.45 46.77 -8.10
N GLN A 61 18.66 47.21 -6.85
CA GLN A 61 18.13 46.61 -5.65
C GLN A 61 17.99 47.65 -4.54
N GLY A 62 17.05 47.42 -3.60
CA GLY A 62 16.96 48.09 -2.32
C GLY A 62 17.21 47.12 -1.17
N GLN A 63 17.71 47.61 -0.05
CA GLN A 63 17.95 46.78 1.13
C GLN A 63 17.59 47.48 2.44
N VAL A 64 17.13 46.69 3.39
CA VAL A 64 16.86 47.14 4.77
C VAL A 64 17.49 46.16 5.74
N THR A 65 18.17 46.70 6.75
CA THR A 65 18.80 45.93 7.82
C THR A 65 18.32 46.47 9.17
N ALA A 66 17.74 45.61 9.99
CA ALA A 66 17.30 45.90 11.35
C ALA A 66 18.13 45.07 12.33
N MET A 67 18.73 45.73 13.32
CA MET A 67 19.54 45.10 14.35
C MET A 67 18.81 45.18 15.69
N PHE A 68 18.71 44.05 16.37
CA PHE A 68 18.05 43.93 17.66
C PHE A 68 19.03 43.45 18.73
N GLU A 69 18.93 44.06 19.90
CA GLU A 69 19.58 43.61 21.13
C GLU A 69 18.51 42.97 22.02
N LEU A 70 18.59 41.66 22.26
CA LEU A 70 17.55 40.92 22.98
C LEU A 70 18.08 40.39 24.32
N PRO A 71 17.25 40.35 25.37
CA PRO A 71 17.55 39.59 26.58
C PRO A 71 17.82 38.10 26.29
N ALA A 72 18.65 37.45 27.10
CA ALA A 72 19.05 36.05 26.90
C ALA A 72 17.86 35.06 26.96
N ASP A 73 16.77 35.42 27.62
CA ASP A 73 15.56 34.62 27.80
C ASP A 73 14.47 34.90 26.73
N HIS A 74 14.77 35.71 25.72
CA HIS A 74 13.78 36.08 24.69
C HIS A 74 13.39 34.86 23.80
N PRO A 75 12.10 34.62 23.52
CA PRO A 75 11.63 33.45 22.76
C PRO A 75 12.15 33.37 21.32
N ALA A 76 12.61 34.49 20.76
CA ALA A 76 13.25 34.56 19.45
C ALA A 76 14.49 33.64 19.33
N TRP A 77 15.21 33.38 20.43
CA TRP A 77 16.39 32.50 20.43
C TRP A 77 16.03 31.03 20.14
N THR A 78 14.88 30.57 20.63
CA THR A 78 14.37 29.22 20.32
C THR A 78 14.03 29.11 18.83
N LEU A 79 13.38 30.13 18.26
CA LEU A 79 13.03 30.15 16.83
C LEU A 79 14.28 30.11 15.93
N LEU A 80 15.37 30.77 16.33
CA LEU A 80 16.66 30.71 15.63
C LEU A 80 17.24 29.30 15.62
N LYS A 81 17.26 28.65 16.80
CA LYS A 81 17.75 27.28 16.96
C LYS A 81 16.94 26.27 16.13
N ASP A 82 15.62 26.42 16.10
CA ASP A 82 14.73 25.56 15.30
C ASP A 82 14.98 25.69 13.79
N ASN A 83 15.54 26.83 13.36
CA ASN A 83 15.93 27.09 11.96
C ASN A 83 17.43 26.81 11.71
N GLY A 84 18.16 26.26 12.68
CA GLY A 84 19.57 25.90 12.55
C GLY A 84 20.52 27.10 12.50
N ILE A 85 20.13 28.24 13.07
CA ILE A 85 20.91 29.49 13.09
C ILE A 85 21.51 29.67 14.48
N ASP A 86 22.82 29.89 14.54
CA ASP A 86 23.52 30.15 15.79
C ASP A 86 23.14 31.53 16.38
N ALA A 87 22.98 31.57 17.71
CA ALA A 87 22.72 32.81 18.41
C ALA A 87 24.02 33.62 18.52
N GLU A 88 24.00 34.85 18.03
CA GLU A 88 25.07 35.84 18.22
C GLU A 88 24.60 36.92 19.21
N ASP A 89 25.54 37.75 19.70
CA ASP A 89 25.26 38.81 20.68
C ASP A 89 24.22 39.83 20.19
N ALA A 90 24.10 40.01 18.86
CA ALA A 90 23.09 40.86 18.23
C ALA A 90 22.34 40.08 17.15
N LEU A 91 21.03 40.33 17.03
CA LEU A 91 20.19 39.73 15.99
C LEU A 91 20.03 40.70 14.83
N ILE A 92 20.55 40.35 13.67
CA ILE A 92 20.56 41.18 12.46
C ILE A 92 19.61 40.57 11.43
N LEU A 93 18.51 41.26 11.15
CA LEU A 93 17.57 40.92 10.09
C LEU A 93 17.86 41.78 8.86
N ARG A 94 18.19 41.15 7.73
CA ARG A 94 18.47 41.86 6.49
C ARG A 94 17.59 41.37 5.35
N ARG A 95 16.94 42.30 4.68
CA ARG A 95 16.08 42.05 3.53
C ARG A 95 16.60 42.80 2.31
N VAL A 96 16.74 42.09 1.19
CA VAL A 96 17.13 42.66 -0.11
C VAL A 96 15.98 42.44 -1.09
N GLN A 97 15.56 43.50 -1.76
CA GLN A 97 14.51 43.51 -2.78
C GLN A 97 15.11 43.97 -4.09
N PHE A 98 15.01 43.14 -5.13
CA PHE A 98 15.49 43.48 -6.47
C PHE A 98 14.38 44.14 -7.30
N ALA A 99 14.78 44.97 -8.26
CA ALA A 99 13.87 45.64 -9.18
C ALA A 99 13.10 44.66 -10.10
N ASP A 100 13.61 43.44 -10.26
CA ASP A 100 12.95 42.34 -11.00
C ASP A 100 11.89 41.59 -10.15
N GLY A 101 11.66 42.03 -8.91
CA GLY A 101 10.70 41.45 -7.98
C GLY A 101 11.28 40.30 -7.11
N LYS A 102 12.48 39.80 -7.40
CA LYS A 102 13.12 38.79 -6.54
C LYS A 102 13.50 39.39 -5.19
N THR A 103 13.53 38.55 -4.17
CA THR A 103 13.85 38.97 -2.81
C THR A 103 14.71 37.94 -2.10
N ARG A 104 15.59 38.41 -1.21
CA ARG A 104 16.45 37.58 -0.37
C ARG A 104 16.34 38.04 1.08
N ALA A 105 16.23 37.10 2.00
CA ALA A 105 16.27 37.34 3.44
C ALA A 105 17.52 36.73 4.04
N PHE A 106 18.06 37.44 5.03
CA PHE A 106 19.19 37.00 5.82
C PHE A 106 18.92 37.24 7.30
N ILE A 107 19.41 36.34 8.13
CA ILE A 107 19.47 36.46 9.58
C ILE A 107 20.92 36.19 9.97
N ASN A 108 21.59 37.14 10.64
CA ASN A 108 23.02 37.05 10.98
C ASN A 108 23.87 36.58 9.78
N ASP A 109 23.65 37.23 8.64
CA ASP A 109 24.28 36.95 7.34
C ASP A 109 24.05 35.55 6.73
N GLN A 110 23.25 34.70 7.38
CA GLN A 110 22.82 33.42 6.81
C GLN A 110 21.54 33.59 5.97
N PRO A 111 21.47 33.02 4.75
CA PRO A 111 20.28 33.11 3.92
C PRO A 111 19.13 32.27 4.51
N VAL A 112 17.94 32.87 4.60
CA VAL A 112 16.76 32.21 5.18
C VAL A 112 15.52 32.35 4.31
N SER A 113 14.51 31.52 4.58
CA SER A 113 13.21 31.66 3.94
C SER A 113 12.48 32.92 4.44
N VAL A 114 11.61 33.48 3.60
CA VAL A 114 10.75 34.62 4.00
C VAL A 114 9.82 34.23 5.15
N GLN A 115 9.41 32.96 5.22
CA GLN A 115 8.55 32.44 6.28
C GLN A 115 9.27 32.43 7.63
N ALA A 116 10.53 31.99 7.66
CA ALA A 116 11.36 32.03 8.87
C ALA A 116 11.59 33.48 9.34
N LEU A 117 11.93 34.38 8.41
CA LEU A 117 12.07 35.80 8.72
C LEU A 117 10.78 36.41 9.28
N ARG A 118 9.62 36.05 8.71
CA ARG A 118 8.31 36.53 9.16
C ARG A 118 7.91 35.99 10.53
N ALA A 119 8.17 34.71 10.79
CA ALA A 119 7.91 34.10 12.09
C ALA A 119 8.74 34.77 13.19
N LEU A 120 10.02 35.04 12.88
CA LEU A 120 10.91 35.76 13.78
C LEU A 120 10.50 37.22 13.96
N GLY A 121 10.16 37.93 12.88
CA GLY A 121 9.69 39.32 12.94
C GLY A 121 8.44 39.49 13.82
N ALA A 122 7.49 38.57 13.74
CA ALA A 122 6.28 38.55 14.57
C ALA A 122 6.57 38.32 16.07
N ALA A 123 7.68 37.66 16.41
CA ALA A 123 8.11 37.49 17.80
C ALA A 123 8.86 38.71 18.36
N LEU A 124 9.36 39.60 17.50
CA LEU A 124 10.23 40.72 17.87
C LEU A 124 9.50 42.06 17.94
N VAL A 125 8.55 42.28 17.03
CA VAL A 125 7.93 43.59 16.81
C VAL A 125 6.46 43.42 16.52
N GLU A 126 5.64 44.18 17.25
CA GLU A 126 4.24 44.40 16.92
C GLU A 126 4.12 45.79 16.26
N ILE A 127 3.65 45.83 15.01
CA ILE A 127 3.43 47.08 14.27
C ILE A 127 1.94 47.39 14.32
N HIS A 128 1.61 48.60 14.79
CA HIS A 128 0.24 49.11 14.78
C HIS A 128 0.03 50.19 13.70
N GLY A 129 -0.90 49.97 12.76
CA GLY A 129 -1.20 50.89 11.67
C GLY A 129 -2.57 50.70 11.01
N GLN A 130 -2.81 51.36 9.87
CA GLN A 130 -4.10 51.33 9.15
C GLN A 130 -4.49 49.96 8.55
N HIS A 131 -3.64 48.94 8.68
CA HIS A 131 -3.84 47.57 8.16
C HIS A 131 -3.87 46.50 9.28
N ASP A 132 -4.17 46.92 10.52
CA ASP A 132 -4.07 46.14 11.78
C ASP A 132 -5.09 45.01 12.00
N ASP A 133 -5.83 44.60 10.98
CA ASP A 133 -6.89 43.58 11.09
C ASP A 133 -6.39 42.16 11.43
N ARG A 134 -5.12 41.95 11.82
CA ARG A 134 -4.55 40.60 11.99
C ARG A 134 -4.23 40.19 13.42
N ALA A 135 -3.82 41.09 14.30
CA ALA A 135 -3.50 40.75 15.70
C ALA A 135 -4.76 40.74 16.59
N LEU A 136 -5.64 41.74 16.42
CA LEU A 136 -6.91 41.89 17.15
C LEU A 136 -8.07 41.06 16.55
N VAL A 137 -7.80 40.18 15.59
CA VAL A 137 -8.81 39.34 14.93
C VAL A 137 -8.47 37.84 15.04
N ASP A 138 -7.31 37.49 15.63
CA ASP A 138 -6.95 36.10 15.85
C ASP A 138 -7.70 35.50 17.05
N ALA A 139 -8.69 34.66 16.75
CA ALA A 139 -9.46 33.93 17.74
C ALA A 139 -8.60 33.09 18.70
N ALA A 140 -7.43 32.59 18.26
CA ALA A 140 -6.54 31.83 19.13
C ALA A 140 -5.88 32.72 20.20
N THR A 141 -5.53 33.95 19.83
CA THR A 141 -5.00 34.96 20.76
C THR A 141 -6.09 35.47 21.69
N HIS A 142 -7.31 35.74 21.21
CA HIS A 142 -8.45 36.11 22.06
C HIS A 142 -8.77 35.03 23.10
N ARG A 143 -8.72 33.76 22.72
CA ARG A 143 -8.94 32.64 23.64
C ARG A 143 -7.87 32.60 24.74
N ARG A 144 -6.60 32.79 24.40
CA ARG A 144 -5.50 32.83 25.38
C ARG A 144 -5.64 34.00 26.36
N LEU A 145 -6.04 35.18 25.86
CA LEU A 145 -6.31 36.34 26.70
C LEU A 145 -7.47 36.08 27.68
N LEU A 146 -8.55 35.46 27.19
CA LEU A 146 -9.69 35.08 28.04
C LEU A 146 -9.30 34.04 29.10
N ASP A 147 -8.49 33.05 28.72
CA ASP A 147 -7.98 32.04 29.66
C ASP A 147 -7.11 32.70 30.73
N ALA A 148 -6.21 33.61 30.35
CA ALA A 148 -5.37 34.35 31.29
C ALA A 148 -6.16 35.26 32.22
N PHE A 149 -7.18 35.95 31.70
CA PHE A 149 -8.09 36.75 32.53
C PHE A 149 -8.86 35.89 33.53
N GLY A 150 -9.28 34.69 33.13
CA GLY A 150 -10.02 33.76 33.96
C GLY A 150 -9.17 32.88 34.89
N GLY A 151 -7.84 32.90 34.77
CA GLY A 151 -6.93 31.97 35.46
C GLY A 151 -7.13 30.51 35.04
N LEU A 152 -7.45 30.26 33.77
CA LEU A 152 -7.86 28.95 33.22
C LEU A 152 -6.73 28.22 32.48
N GLU A 153 -5.49 28.68 32.59
CA GLU A 153 -4.35 28.13 31.85
C GLU A 153 -4.05 26.68 32.25
N THR A 154 -4.28 26.32 33.51
CA THR A 154 -4.07 24.96 34.01
C THR A 154 -5.10 24.00 33.41
N GLU A 155 -6.37 24.39 33.38
CA GLU A 155 -7.46 23.63 32.77
C GLU A 155 -7.29 23.54 31.25
N ALA A 156 -6.81 24.60 30.60
CA ALA A 156 -6.48 24.60 29.18
C ALA A 156 -5.37 23.60 28.86
N ALA A 157 -4.29 23.58 29.65
CA ALA A 157 -3.19 22.63 29.51
C ALA A 157 -3.65 21.17 29.75
N GLU A 158 -4.53 20.93 30.72
CA GLU A 158 -5.08 19.58 30.97
C GLU A 158 -5.97 19.11 29.82
N VAL A 159 -6.78 20.00 29.23
CA VAL A 159 -7.58 19.67 28.04
C VAL A 159 -6.69 19.34 26.85
N GLU A 160 -5.59 20.06 26.65
CA GLU A 160 -4.60 19.77 25.61
C GLU A 160 -3.95 18.39 25.82
N ARG A 161 -3.53 18.08 27.05
CA ARG A 161 -2.97 16.77 27.40
C ARG A 161 -3.96 15.62 27.14
N LEU A 162 -5.23 15.80 27.51
CA LEU A 162 -6.29 14.81 27.28
C LEU A 162 -6.62 14.67 25.79
N TRP A 163 -6.53 15.76 25.03
CA TRP A 163 -6.69 15.73 23.58
C TRP A 163 -5.60 14.91 22.89
N GLU A 164 -4.33 15.11 23.27
CA GLU A 164 -3.22 14.32 22.72
C GLU A 164 -3.35 12.83 23.08
N ALA A 165 -3.71 12.52 24.33
CA ALA A 165 -3.98 11.14 24.75
C ALA A 165 -5.13 10.49 23.96
N ARG A 166 -6.21 11.23 23.72
CA ARG A 166 -7.34 10.81 22.88
C ARG A 166 -6.90 10.58 21.43
N ARG A 167 -6.11 11.49 20.85
CA ARG A 167 -5.61 11.35 19.49
C ARG A 167 -4.77 10.08 19.35
N ALA A 168 -3.80 9.87 20.25
CA ALA A 168 -2.95 8.68 20.26
C ALA A 168 -3.76 7.39 20.41
N ALA A 169 -4.77 7.36 21.29
CA ALA A 169 -5.63 6.19 21.46
C ALA A 169 -6.46 5.89 20.19
N MET A 170 -6.98 6.92 19.51
CA MET A 170 -7.71 6.74 18.25
C MET A 170 -6.81 6.27 17.11
N GLU A 171 -5.59 6.80 17.02
CA GLU A 171 -4.60 6.35 16.03
C GLU A 171 -4.20 4.89 16.24
N ALA A 172 -4.02 4.47 17.50
CA ALA A 172 -3.74 3.08 17.84
C ALA A 172 -4.89 2.13 17.47
N VAL A 173 -6.15 2.54 17.69
CA VAL A 173 -7.32 1.76 17.27
C VAL A 173 -7.38 1.63 15.76
N GLU A 174 -7.20 2.73 15.02
CA GLU A 174 -7.28 2.68 13.56
C GLU A 174 -6.16 1.84 12.95
N ALA A 175 -4.93 1.97 13.46
CA ALA A 175 -3.80 1.14 13.05
C ALA A 175 -4.09 -0.35 13.26
N HIS A 176 -4.53 -0.74 14.45
CA HIS A 176 -4.88 -2.14 14.72
C HIS A 176 -6.10 -2.63 13.95
N ARG A 177 -7.07 -1.76 13.65
CA ARG A 177 -8.23 -2.13 12.84
C ARG A 177 -7.82 -2.49 11.41
N VAL A 178 -6.87 -1.75 10.83
CA VAL A 178 -6.29 -2.08 9.52
C VAL A 178 -5.57 -3.43 9.57
N GLU A 179 -4.80 -3.69 10.62
CA GLU A 179 -4.12 -4.98 10.81
C GLU A 179 -5.11 -6.14 10.97
N VAL A 180 -6.17 -5.97 11.77
CA VAL A 180 -7.23 -6.98 11.95
C VAL A 180 -7.97 -7.24 10.65
N GLU A 181 -8.30 -6.20 9.86
CA GLU A 181 -8.95 -6.40 8.55
C GLU A 181 -8.02 -7.11 7.55
N HIS A 182 -6.72 -6.80 7.56
CA HIS A 182 -5.75 -7.54 6.76
C HIS A 182 -5.68 -9.00 7.19
N ALA A 183 -5.51 -9.25 8.49
CA ALA A 183 -5.47 -10.59 9.08
C ALA A 183 -6.77 -11.37 8.80
N ARG A 184 -7.93 -10.72 8.84
CA ARG A 184 -9.23 -11.34 8.55
C ARG A 184 -9.34 -11.77 7.08
N ARG A 185 -8.94 -10.91 6.15
CA ARG A 185 -8.92 -11.26 4.71
C ARG A 185 -7.96 -12.41 4.43
N GLU A 186 -6.79 -12.38 5.06
CA GLU A 186 -5.81 -13.44 4.98
C GLU A 186 -6.35 -14.75 5.58
N ALA A 187 -7.02 -14.68 6.73
CA ALA A 187 -7.69 -15.83 7.36
C ALA A 187 -8.79 -16.41 6.47
N ASP A 188 -9.63 -15.58 5.85
CA ASP A 188 -10.69 -16.06 4.95
C ASP A 188 -10.12 -16.77 3.72
N TYR A 189 -9.06 -16.20 3.12
CA TYR A 189 -8.31 -16.87 2.05
C TYR A 189 -7.72 -18.20 2.52
N LEU A 190 -7.01 -18.21 3.66
CA LEU A 190 -6.38 -19.40 4.21
C LEU A 190 -7.41 -20.48 4.57
N ARG A 191 -8.57 -20.10 5.11
CA ARG A 191 -9.65 -21.02 5.47
C ARG A 191 -10.19 -21.74 4.23
N HIS A 192 -10.45 -21.01 3.15
CA HIS A 192 -10.85 -21.61 1.88
C HIS A 192 -9.73 -22.46 1.26
N ALA A 193 -8.48 -22.00 1.32
CA ALA A 193 -7.34 -22.76 0.79
C ALA A 193 -7.12 -24.07 1.55
N VAL A 194 -7.23 -24.06 2.88
CA VAL A 194 -7.14 -25.26 3.73
C VAL A 194 -8.28 -26.21 3.44
N GLU A 195 -9.52 -25.73 3.33
CA GLU A 195 -10.67 -26.58 3.01
C GLU A 195 -10.48 -27.30 1.66
N GLU A 196 -10.12 -26.55 0.62
CA GLU A 196 -9.91 -27.10 -0.72
C GLU A 196 -8.75 -28.11 -0.78
N LEU A 197 -7.61 -27.78 -0.15
CA LEU A 197 -6.46 -28.69 -0.11
C LEU A 197 -6.72 -29.92 0.77
N SER A 198 -7.53 -29.78 1.82
CA SER A 198 -7.91 -30.90 2.68
C SER A 198 -8.89 -31.84 1.98
N GLN A 199 -9.83 -31.31 1.20
CA GLN A 199 -10.72 -32.12 0.35
C GLN A 199 -9.95 -32.82 -0.77
N LEU A 200 -8.96 -32.15 -1.36
CA LEU A 200 -8.10 -32.77 -2.38
C LEU A 200 -7.19 -33.84 -1.78
N ALA A 201 -6.73 -33.67 -0.53
CA ALA A 201 -5.82 -34.57 0.16
C ALA A 201 -4.64 -35.04 -0.73
N PRO A 202 -3.83 -34.11 -1.26
CA PRO A 202 -2.72 -34.46 -2.14
C PRO A 202 -1.62 -35.19 -1.34
N GLU A 203 -1.00 -36.18 -1.97
CA GLU A 203 0.15 -36.90 -1.41
C GLU A 203 1.45 -36.55 -2.17
N GLN A 204 2.58 -36.63 -1.47
CA GLN A 204 3.88 -36.39 -2.08
C GLN A 204 4.22 -37.54 -3.04
N GLY A 205 4.63 -37.22 -4.27
CA GLY A 205 4.96 -38.21 -5.31
C GLY A 205 3.73 -38.83 -5.99
N GLU A 206 2.52 -38.40 -5.62
CA GLU A 206 1.27 -38.93 -6.19
C GLU A 206 1.17 -38.66 -7.69
N GLU A 207 1.52 -37.46 -8.15
CA GLU A 207 1.47 -37.10 -9.57
C GLU A 207 2.36 -38.03 -10.41
N THR A 208 3.59 -38.28 -9.95
CA THR A 208 4.54 -39.14 -10.67
C THR A 208 4.01 -40.56 -10.77
N ALA A 209 3.53 -41.13 -9.65
CA ALA A 209 2.98 -42.49 -9.63
C ALA A 209 1.75 -42.63 -10.55
N LEU A 210 0.84 -41.65 -10.52
CA LEU A 210 -0.34 -41.64 -11.39
C LEU A 210 0.01 -41.44 -12.86
N ALA A 211 1.01 -40.60 -13.17
CA ALA A 211 1.47 -40.38 -14.54
C ALA A 211 2.10 -41.65 -15.15
N GLU A 212 2.91 -42.38 -14.39
CA GLU A 212 3.47 -43.67 -14.80
C GLU A 212 2.38 -44.71 -15.03
N ARG A 213 1.41 -44.81 -14.11
CA ARG A 213 0.27 -45.73 -14.24
C ARG A 213 -0.59 -45.40 -15.45
N ARG A 214 -0.88 -44.11 -15.69
CA ARG A 214 -1.59 -43.63 -16.89
C ARG A 214 -0.87 -44.04 -18.17
N ALA A 215 0.45 -43.85 -18.24
CA ALA A 215 1.23 -44.21 -19.42
C ALA A 215 1.17 -45.72 -19.71
N ALA A 216 1.26 -46.55 -18.67
CA ALA A 216 1.11 -48.00 -18.79
C ALA A 216 -0.30 -48.39 -19.27
N MET A 217 -1.35 -47.77 -18.74
CA MET A 217 -2.74 -48.05 -19.13
C MET A 217 -3.05 -47.62 -20.57
N MET A 218 -2.56 -46.45 -21.01
CA MET A 218 -2.71 -46.04 -22.42
C MET A 218 -2.02 -47.00 -23.39
N GLN A 219 -0.89 -47.59 -22.98
CA GLN A 219 -0.23 -48.60 -23.79
C GLN A 219 -1.04 -49.90 -23.83
N ALA A 220 -1.63 -50.30 -22.70
CA ALA A 220 -2.52 -51.46 -22.63
C ALA A 220 -3.80 -51.27 -23.48
N GLU A 221 -4.37 -50.06 -23.50
CA GLU A 221 -5.52 -49.71 -24.35
C GLU A 221 -5.21 -49.93 -25.83
N LYS A 222 -4.08 -49.40 -26.31
CA LYS A 222 -3.65 -49.58 -27.71
C LYS A 222 -3.44 -51.04 -28.07
N ILE A 223 -2.79 -51.80 -27.18
CA ILE A 223 -2.59 -53.24 -27.38
C ILE A 223 -3.94 -53.95 -27.46
N ALA A 224 -4.90 -53.59 -26.59
CA ALA A 224 -6.24 -54.18 -26.60
C ALA A 224 -7.02 -53.81 -27.86
N GLU A 225 -6.86 -52.59 -28.39
CA GLU A 225 -7.44 -52.15 -29.67
C GLU A 225 -6.85 -52.93 -30.85
N ASP A 226 -5.52 -53.02 -30.94
CA ASP A 226 -4.82 -53.79 -31.97
C ASP A 226 -5.22 -55.29 -31.93
N LEU A 227 -5.37 -55.87 -30.74
CA LEU A 227 -5.84 -57.25 -30.56
C LEU A 227 -7.30 -57.41 -31.00
N LYS A 228 -8.17 -56.43 -30.75
CA LYS A 228 -9.57 -56.46 -31.19
C LYS A 228 -9.65 -56.39 -32.72
N ASP A 229 -8.87 -55.53 -33.35
CA ASP A 229 -8.81 -55.40 -34.80
C ASP A 229 -8.29 -56.69 -35.47
N ALA A 230 -7.24 -57.28 -34.90
CA ALA A 230 -6.73 -58.58 -35.35
C ALA A 230 -7.77 -59.70 -35.17
N HIS A 231 -8.51 -59.70 -34.07
CA HIS A 231 -9.59 -60.65 -33.82
C HIS A 231 -10.77 -60.46 -34.79
N GLU A 232 -11.17 -59.22 -35.07
CA GLU A 232 -12.22 -58.90 -36.05
C GLU A 232 -11.82 -59.33 -37.48
N ALA A 233 -10.55 -59.22 -37.86
CA ALA A 233 -10.09 -59.72 -39.15
C ALA A 233 -10.23 -61.25 -39.30
N VAL A 234 -10.13 -61.99 -38.19
CA VAL A 234 -10.21 -63.46 -38.16
C VAL A 234 -11.64 -63.97 -38.03
N VAL A 235 -12.46 -63.33 -37.19
CA VAL A 235 -13.80 -63.83 -36.80
C VAL A 235 -14.95 -62.96 -37.34
N GLY A 236 -14.66 -61.72 -37.70
CA GLY A 236 -15.63 -60.73 -38.12
C GLY A 236 -16.20 -60.95 -39.51
N HIS A 237 -16.94 -59.94 -40.00
CA HIS A 237 -17.72 -60.08 -41.24
C HIS A 237 -16.85 -60.24 -42.50
N ALA A 238 -15.62 -59.72 -42.47
CA ALA A 238 -14.65 -59.83 -43.55
C ALA A 238 -13.75 -61.08 -43.45
N SER A 239 -14.02 -61.97 -42.50
CA SER A 239 -13.23 -63.19 -42.29
C SER A 239 -13.13 -64.02 -43.58
N PRO A 240 -11.94 -64.53 -43.93
CA PRO A 240 -11.77 -65.41 -45.08
C PRO A 240 -12.36 -66.81 -44.85
N VAL A 241 -12.66 -67.19 -43.60
CA VAL A 241 -13.08 -68.55 -43.22
C VAL A 241 -14.28 -69.06 -44.01
N PRO A 242 -15.40 -68.31 -44.16
CA PRO A 242 -16.54 -68.78 -44.94
C PRO A 242 -16.23 -68.94 -46.43
N ALA A 243 -15.41 -68.05 -46.99
CA ALA A 243 -15.01 -68.08 -48.40
C ALA A 243 -14.09 -69.28 -48.70
N LEU A 244 -13.11 -69.54 -47.82
CA LEU A 244 -12.22 -70.70 -47.91
C LEU A 244 -13.00 -72.00 -47.74
N GLY A 245 -13.89 -72.09 -46.76
CA GLY A 245 -14.76 -73.26 -46.57
C GLY A 245 -15.66 -73.54 -47.78
N ALA A 246 -16.20 -72.50 -48.43
CA ALA A 246 -16.97 -72.65 -49.66
C ALA A 246 -16.11 -73.12 -50.85
N ALA A 247 -14.86 -72.65 -50.95
CA ALA A 247 -13.91 -73.08 -51.97
C ALA A 247 -13.54 -74.57 -51.81
N ILE A 248 -13.27 -75.01 -50.58
CA ILE A 248 -13.00 -76.42 -50.24
C ILE A 248 -14.17 -77.31 -50.69
N ARG A 249 -15.40 -77.00 -50.26
CA ARG A 249 -16.62 -77.74 -50.69
C ARG A 249 -16.82 -77.77 -52.21
N ARG A 250 -16.35 -76.77 -52.94
CA ARG A 250 -16.42 -76.75 -54.41
C ARG A 250 -15.38 -77.66 -55.05
N LEU A 251 -14.19 -77.74 -54.49
CA LEU A 251 -13.10 -78.61 -54.94
C LEU A 251 -13.37 -80.09 -54.61
N GLU A 252 -13.89 -80.39 -53.41
CA GLU A 252 -14.26 -81.75 -52.98
C GLU A 252 -15.27 -82.40 -53.94
N ARG A 253 -16.22 -81.63 -54.49
CA ARG A 253 -17.18 -82.09 -55.51
C ARG A 253 -16.53 -82.56 -56.83
N ARG A 254 -15.26 -82.27 -57.05
CA ARG A 254 -14.47 -82.69 -58.23
C ARG A 254 -13.44 -83.77 -57.90
N GLN A 255 -13.34 -84.17 -56.64
CA GLN A 255 -12.30 -85.08 -56.16
C GLN A 255 -12.43 -86.50 -56.72
N ALA A 256 -13.65 -86.98 -56.99
CA ALA A 256 -13.86 -88.27 -57.65
C ALA A 256 -13.44 -88.29 -59.14
N GLN A 257 -13.37 -87.12 -59.79
CA GLN A 257 -13.08 -87.00 -61.23
C GLN A 257 -11.63 -86.64 -61.52
N ALA A 258 -11.01 -85.82 -60.67
CA ALA A 258 -9.63 -85.35 -60.87
C ALA A 258 -8.90 -85.15 -59.52
N PRO A 259 -8.68 -86.22 -58.74
CA PRO A 259 -8.12 -86.12 -57.40
C PRO A 259 -6.74 -85.43 -57.39
N ALA A 260 -5.87 -85.79 -58.34
CA ALA A 260 -4.53 -85.20 -58.46
C ALA A 260 -4.52 -83.68 -58.73
N LEU A 261 -5.60 -83.11 -59.28
CA LEU A 261 -5.70 -81.67 -59.55
C LEU A 261 -6.22 -80.86 -58.36
N VAL A 262 -7.00 -81.47 -57.46
CA VAL A 262 -7.71 -80.75 -56.38
C VAL A 262 -7.20 -81.08 -54.98
N GLU A 263 -6.70 -82.30 -54.76
CA GLU A 263 -6.29 -82.77 -53.43
C GLU A 263 -5.18 -81.92 -52.78
N PRO A 264 -4.12 -81.48 -53.50
CA PRO A 264 -3.10 -80.62 -52.89
C PRO A 264 -3.67 -79.27 -52.42
N ALA A 265 -4.58 -78.68 -53.19
CA ALA A 265 -5.21 -77.40 -52.85
C ALA A 265 -6.19 -77.54 -51.67
N VAL A 266 -6.99 -78.60 -51.64
CA VAL A 266 -7.90 -78.90 -50.50
C VAL A 266 -7.11 -79.05 -49.22
N LYS A 267 -6.04 -79.88 -49.21
CA LYS A 267 -5.18 -80.06 -48.03
C LYS A 267 -4.54 -78.74 -47.55
N ALA A 268 -4.06 -77.91 -48.47
CA ALA A 268 -3.48 -76.62 -48.12
C ALA A 268 -4.52 -75.65 -47.51
N LEU A 269 -5.75 -75.64 -48.05
CA LEU A 269 -6.84 -74.80 -47.53
C LEU A 269 -7.36 -75.28 -46.16
N ASP A 270 -7.49 -76.59 -45.94
CA ASP A 270 -7.85 -77.17 -44.63
C ASP A 270 -6.80 -76.84 -43.56
N ALA A 271 -5.51 -76.96 -43.91
CA ALA A 271 -4.42 -76.56 -43.03
C ALA A 271 -4.48 -75.06 -42.69
N ALA A 272 -4.80 -74.21 -43.67
CA ALA A 272 -4.98 -72.78 -43.45
C ALA A 272 -6.16 -72.48 -42.52
N LEU A 273 -7.31 -73.15 -42.70
CA LEU A 273 -8.47 -73.01 -41.81
C LEU A 273 -8.13 -73.41 -40.37
N THR A 274 -7.41 -74.51 -40.19
CA THR A 274 -6.95 -74.97 -38.86
C THR A 274 -6.06 -73.93 -38.19
N ALA A 275 -5.07 -73.40 -38.92
CA ALA A 275 -4.17 -72.36 -38.40
C ALA A 275 -4.91 -71.05 -38.04
N ILE A 276 -5.93 -70.68 -38.81
CA ILE A 276 -6.78 -69.51 -38.50
C ILE A 276 -7.56 -69.75 -37.19
N GLU A 277 -8.05 -70.97 -36.98
CA GLU A 277 -8.81 -71.32 -35.78
C GLU A 277 -7.94 -71.37 -34.52
N GLU A 278 -6.68 -71.82 -34.64
CA GLU A 278 -5.65 -71.69 -33.59
C GLU A 278 -5.33 -70.22 -33.29
N ALA A 279 -5.13 -69.39 -34.33
CA ALA A 279 -4.90 -67.96 -34.16
C ALA A 279 -6.06 -67.27 -33.44
N ARG A 280 -7.31 -67.64 -33.77
CA ARG A 280 -8.51 -67.17 -33.05
C ARG A 280 -8.42 -67.50 -31.56
N ALA A 281 -8.12 -68.75 -31.21
CA ALA A 281 -8.02 -69.16 -29.80
C ALA A 281 -6.93 -68.38 -29.04
N HIS A 282 -5.80 -68.08 -29.69
CA HIS A 282 -4.76 -67.24 -29.12
C HIS A 282 -5.22 -65.79 -28.93
N LEU A 283 -5.94 -65.21 -29.90
CA LEU A 283 -6.47 -63.85 -29.80
C LEU A 283 -7.56 -63.73 -28.73
N ASP A 284 -8.45 -64.72 -28.60
CA ASP A 284 -9.45 -64.81 -27.54
C ASP A 284 -8.79 -64.79 -26.15
N ALA A 285 -7.75 -65.62 -25.97
CA ALA A 285 -6.99 -65.67 -24.73
C ALA A 285 -6.24 -64.36 -24.45
N ALA A 286 -5.65 -63.74 -25.49
CA ALA A 286 -4.96 -62.47 -25.37
C ALA A 286 -5.91 -61.31 -24.99
N LEU A 287 -7.11 -61.26 -25.59
CA LEU A 287 -8.12 -60.26 -25.27
C LEU A 287 -8.63 -60.39 -23.83
N GLN A 288 -8.80 -61.61 -23.33
CA GLN A 288 -9.12 -61.84 -21.91
C GLN A 288 -7.97 -61.43 -20.99
N ALA A 289 -6.72 -61.69 -21.38
CA ALA A 289 -5.54 -61.34 -20.59
C ALA A 289 -5.21 -59.84 -20.59
N ALA A 290 -5.57 -59.11 -21.66
CA ALA A 290 -5.25 -57.70 -21.83
C ALA A 290 -5.92 -56.77 -20.79
N ASN A 291 -6.89 -57.28 -20.03
CA ASN A 291 -7.52 -56.71 -18.82
C ASN A 291 -7.35 -55.18 -18.66
N TYR A 292 -7.92 -54.44 -19.60
CA TYR A 292 -7.95 -52.98 -19.62
C TYR A 292 -9.27 -52.50 -19.01
N ASP A 293 -9.19 -51.66 -17.97
CA ASP A 293 -10.34 -50.99 -17.37
C ASP A 293 -10.36 -49.50 -17.77
N PRO A 294 -11.23 -49.10 -18.72
CA PRO A 294 -11.39 -47.70 -19.12
C PRO A 294 -11.79 -46.79 -17.96
N ALA A 295 -12.59 -47.28 -17.01
CA ALA A 295 -13.08 -46.47 -15.89
C ALA A 295 -11.94 -46.15 -14.88
N GLU A 296 -10.97 -47.05 -14.75
CA GLU A 296 -9.77 -46.76 -13.95
C GLU A 296 -8.88 -45.71 -14.62
N LEU A 297 -8.74 -45.75 -15.95
CA LEU A 297 -7.97 -44.74 -16.69
C LEU A 297 -8.60 -43.35 -16.52
N GLU A 298 -9.91 -43.24 -16.69
CA GLU A 298 -10.66 -41.98 -16.52
C GLU A 298 -10.47 -41.41 -15.11
N ARG A 299 -10.59 -42.24 -14.07
CA ARG A 299 -10.35 -41.82 -12.68
C ARG A 299 -8.92 -41.30 -12.44
N ILE A 300 -7.91 -41.93 -13.04
CA ILE A 300 -6.52 -41.49 -12.93
C ILE A 300 -6.35 -40.13 -13.61
N GLU A 301 -6.96 -39.94 -14.78
CA GLU A 301 -6.92 -38.67 -15.51
C GLU A 301 -7.62 -37.53 -14.76
N GLU A 302 -8.81 -37.79 -14.21
CA GLU A 302 -9.53 -36.84 -13.36
C GLU A 302 -8.70 -36.44 -12.14
N ARG A 303 -8.07 -37.41 -11.46
CA ARG A 303 -7.22 -37.16 -10.30
C ARG A 303 -5.99 -36.32 -10.67
N LEU A 304 -5.30 -36.67 -11.75
CA LEU A 304 -4.16 -35.89 -12.27
C LEU A 304 -4.57 -34.46 -12.65
N PHE A 305 -5.74 -34.29 -13.25
CA PHE A 305 -6.26 -32.98 -13.60
C PHE A 305 -6.53 -32.12 -12.36
N ALA A 306 -7.19 -32.69 -11.35
CA ALA A 306 -7.47 -32.01 -10.08
C ALA A 306 -6.18 -31.57 -9.36
N LEU A 307 -5.19 -32.47 -9.27
CA LEU A 307 -3.88 -32.18 -8.66
C LEU A 307 -3.17 -31.02 -9.39
N ARG A 308 -3.11 -31.06 -10.72
CA ARG A 308 -2.47 -30.00 -11.53
C ARG A 308 -3.22 -28.68 -11.49
N ALA A 309 -4.55 -28.71 -11.42
CA ALA A 309 -5.37 -27.51 -11.27
C ALA A 309 -5.07 -26.82 -9.93
N ALA A 310 -4.99 -27.59 -8.84
CA ALA A 310 -4.59 -27.07 -7.53
C ALA A 310 -3.14 -26.52 -7.56
N GLY A 311 -2.20 -27.23 -8.19
CA GLY A 311 -0.83 -26.75 -8.37
C GLY A 311 -0.76 -25.36 -9.04
N ARG A 312 -1.54 -25.16 -10.10
CA ARG A 312 -1.65 -23.83 -10.76
C ARG A 312 -2.32 -22.79 -9.87
N LYS A 313 -3.42 -23.15 -9.18
CA LYS A 313 -4.20 -22.24 -8.33
C LYS A 313 -3.38 -21.72 -7.15
N PHE A 314 -2.60 -22.59 -6.52
CA PHE A 314 -1.76 -22.25 -5.37
C PHE A 314 -0.32 -21.91 -5.76
N ASN A 315 -0.03 -21.82 -7.06
CA ASN A 315 1.30 -21.52 -7.62
C ASN A 315 2.43 -22.37 -6.97
N SER A 316 2.19 -23.68 -6.87
CA SER A 316 3.09 -24.63 -6.23
C SER A 316 3.18 -25.91 -7.04
N ALA A 317 4.33 -26.59 -6.98
CA ALA A 317 4.46 -27.93 -7.52
C ALA A 317 3.49 -28.88 -6.79
N VAL A 318 2.92 -29.87 -7.50
CA VAL A 318 1.94 -30.79 -6.92
C VAL A 318 2.49 -31.50 -5.68
N ASP A 319 3.74 -31.93 -5.73
CA ASP A 319 4.43 -32.57 -4.59
C ASP A 319 4.51 -31.72 -3.33
N ASN A 320 4.44 -30.40 -3.47
CA ASN A 320 4.51 -29.45 -2.36
C ASN A 320 3.13 -29.10 -1.80
N LEU A 321 2.03 -29.51 -2.44
CA LEU A 321 0.67 -29.14 -2.01
C LEU A 321 0.34 -29.68 -0.60
N ALA A 322 0.81 -30.88 -0.26
CA ALA A 322 0.62 -31.48 1.06
C ALA A 322 1.31 -30.66 2.17
N ALA A 323 2.54 -30.20 1.91
CA ALA A 323 3.28 -29.34 2.83
C ALA A 323 2.63 -27.96 2.93
N LEU A 324 2.14 -27.42 1.80
CA LEU A 324 1.45 -26.14 1.75
C LEU A 324 0.15 -26.16 2.57
N ALA A 325 -0.62 -27.24 2.49
CA ALA A 325 -1.84 -27.41 3.27
C ALA A 325 -1.56 -27.35 4.79
N LYS A 326 -0.51 -28.03 5.25
CA LYS A 326 -0.07 -27.98 6.66
C LYS A 326 0.37 -26.58 7.08
N LYS A 327 1.10 -25.88 6.20
CA LYS A 327 1.52 -24.50 6.45
C LYS A 327 0.32 -23.58 6.61
N TYR A 328 -0.62 -23.60 5.67
CA TYR A 328 -1.81 -22.75 5.73
C TYR A 328 -2.69 -23.03 6.94
N ALA A 329 -2.80 -24.30 7.37
CA ALA A 329 -3.52 -24.65 8.59
C ALA A 329 -2.83 -24.07 9.85
N ALA A 330 -1.50 -24.06 9.90
CA ALA A 330 -0.75 -23.47 11.01
C ALA A 330 -0.86 -21.93 11.02
N ASP A 331 -0.75 -21.30 9.85
CA ASP A 331 -0.87 -19.84 9.70
C ASP A 331 -2.29 -19.37 10.11
N LEU A 332 -3.34 -20.11 9.70
CA LEU A 332 -4.73 -19.82 10.10
C LEU A 332 -4.93 -19.90 11.62
N ALA A 333 -4.36 -20.93 12.27
CA ALA A 333 -4.47 -21.10 13.72
C ALA A 333 -3.78 -19.97 14.50
N LEU A 334 -2.69 -19.42 13.98
CA LEU A 334 -2.01 -18.25 14.57
C LEU A 334 -2.86 -16.99 14.44
N ILE A 335 -3.53 -16.79 13.29
CA ILE A 335 -4.38 -15.61 13.06
C ILE A 335 -5.63 -15.66 13.96
N ASP A 336 -6.28 -16.80 14.08
CA ASP A 336 -7.49 -16.94 14.91
C ASP A 336 -7.20 -16.68 16.42
N ALA A 337 -5.95 -16.84 16.87
CA ALA A 337 -5.54 -16.55 18.24
C ALA A 337 -5.31 -15.05 18.54
N GLY A 338 -5.26 -14.17 17.53
CA GLY A 338 -4.87 -12.75 17.67
C GLY A 338 -6.02 -11.73 17.87
N ALA A 339 -7.28 -12.16 17.86
CA ALA A 339 -8.44 -11.25 17.74
C ALA A 339 -8.83 -10.48 19.03
N GLU A 340 -8.27 -10.83 20.20
CA GLU A 340 -8.70 -10.24 21.49
C GLU A 340 -8.13 -8.83 21.77
N CYS A 341 -7.12 -8.38 21.02
CA CYS A 341 -6.42 -7.11 21.27
C CYS A 341 -7.26 -5.86 20.92
N LEU A 342 -8.05 -5.91 19.84
CA LEU A 342 -8.77 -4.73 19.31
C LEU A 342 -9.83 -4.20 20.29
N SER A 343 -10.56 -5.09 20.95
CA SER A 343 -11.63 -4.70 21.89
C SER A 343 -11.08 -3.91 23.09
N GLN A 344 -9.87 -4.25 23.56
CA GLN A 344 -9.24 -3.53 24.68
C GLN A 344 -8.86 -2.10 24.29
N LEU A 345 -8.40 -1.91 23.06
CA LEU A 345 -8.02 -0.59 22.54
C LEU A 345 -9.23 0.30 22.27
N GLU A 346 -10.32 -0.27 21.74
CA GLU A 346 -11.58 0.46 21.55
C GLU A 346 -12.14 0.97 22.88
N ASN A 347 -12.06 0.15 23.94
CA ASN A 347 -12.46 0.55 25.29
C ASN A 347 -11.57 1.69 25.84
N ALA A 348 -10.26 1.60 25.65
CA ALA A 348 -9.33 2.65 26.08
C ALA A 348 -9.56 3.97 25.34
N ALA A 349 -9.85 3.92 24.02
CA ALA A 349 -10.19 5.11 23.24
C ALA A 349 -11.51 5.75 23.68
N ALA A 350 -12.52 4.94 24.01
CA ALA A 350 -13.80 5.43 24.53
C ALA A 350 -13.65 6.10 25.91
N GLU A 351 -12.79 5.57 26.78
CA GLU A 351 -12.47 6.19 28.06
C GLU A 351 -11.75 7.54 27.86
N ALA A 352 -10.75 7.59 26.97
CA ALA A 352 -10.02 8.82 26.65
C ALA A 352 -10.94 9.90 26.07
N GLU A 353 -11.87 9.54 25.17
CA GLU A 353 -12.90 10.44 24.63
C GLU A 353 -13.77 11.02 25.75
N THR A 354 -14.22 10.18 26.67
CA THR A 354 -15.09 10.59 27.78
C THR A 354 -14.37 11.58 28.71
N ARG A 355 -13.10 11.30 29.05
CA ARG A 355 -12.27 12.19 29.87
C ARG A 355 -12.04 13.54 29.20
N TYR A 356 -11.67 13.53 27.92
CA TYR A 356 -11.49 14.75 27.12
C TYR A 356 -12.77 15.59 27.08
N ARG A 357 -13.92 15.00 26.72
CA ARG A 357 -15.20 15.73 26.65
C ARG A 357 -15.59 16.34 27.99
N THR A 358 -15.37 15.60 29.08
CA THR A 358 -15.68 16.09 30.43
C THR A 358 -14.84 17.31 30.79
N ALA A 359 -13.53 17.26 30.54
CA ALA A 359 -12.62 18.39 30.80
C ALA A 359 -12.90 19.58 29.88
N ALA A 360 -13.09 19.35 28.59
CA ALA A 360 -13.42 20.39 27.61
C ALA A 360 -14.75 21.08 27.92
N GLY A 361 -15.76 20.33 28.37
CA GLY A 361 -17.04 20.86 28.81
C GLY A 361 -16.90 21.78 30.03
N LYS A 362 -16.12 21.37 31.04
CA LYS A 362 -15.80 22.20 32.22
C LYS A 362 -15.08 23.50 31.83
N LEU A 363 -14.05 23.40 30.98
CA LEU A 363 -13.30 24.57 30.51
C LEU A 363 -14.19 25.53 29.69
N SER A 364 -15.08 25.00 28.85
CA SER A 364 -16.03 25.82 28.09
C SER A 364 -16.97 26.60 29.01
N ALA A 365 -17.50 25.97 30.06
CA ALA A 365 -18.34 26.64 31.04
C ALA A 365 -17.56 27.72 31.82
N ALA A 366 -16.32 27.44 32.22
CA ALA A 366 -15.45 28.39 32.91
C ALA A 366 -15.13 29.61 32.03
N ARG A 367 -14.79 29.39 30.75
CA ARG A 367 -14.57 30.47 29.76
C ARG A 367 -15.79 31.38 29.60
N ARG A 368 -17.00 30.81 29.53
CA ARG A 368 -18.24 31.63 29.46
C ARG A 368 -18.41 32.52 30.69
N LYS A 369 -18.08 32.02 31.88
CA LYS A 369 -18.14 32.80 33.12
C LYS A 369 -17.09 33.91 33.13
N ALA A 370 -15.86 33.60 32.70
CA ALA A 370 -14.78 34.59 32.57
C ALA A 370 -15.16 35.69 31.56
N ALA A 371 -15.75 35.33 30.42
CA ALA A 371 -16.17 36.29 29.40
C ALA A 371 -17.21 37.28 29.96
N ALA A 372 -18.22 36.80 30.68
CA ALA A 372 -19.23 37.66 31.30
C ALA A 372 -18.67 38.59 32.39
N ASN A 373 -17.51 38.28 32.96
CA ASN A 373 -16.80 39.15 33.89
C ASN A 373 -15.88 40.14 33.17
N LEU A 374 -15.32 39.77 32.01
CA LEU A 374 -14.49 40.64 31.18
C LEU A 374 -15.31 41.71 30.46
N ASP A 375 -16.58 41.42 30.16
CA ASP A 375 -17.54 42.35 29.55
C ASP A 375 -18.02 43.47 30.50
N LYS A 376 -17.66 43.41 31.79
CA LYS A 376 -18.01 44.39 32.83
C LYS A 376 -16.83 45.29 33.13
#